data_AF-A0A1G7ERP2-F1
#
_entry.id   AF-A0A1G7ERP2-F1
#
_cell.length_a   1.000
_cell.length_b   1.000
_cell.length_c   1.000
_cell.angle_alpha   90.00
_cell.angle_beta   90.00
_cell.angle_gamma   90.00
#
_symmetry.space_group_name_H-M   'P 1'
#
loop_
_entity.id
_entity.type
_entity.pdbx_description
1 polymer ?
#
loop_
_entity_poly.entity_id
_entity_poly.type
_entity_poly.pdbx_seq_one_letter_code
_entity_poly.pdbx_strand_id
1 'polypeptide(L)'
;MKTKLFIALGIAISTVSNAQVRDVYSTRSLSLPQEAVVEENTIQNVFRNLDKSKIQTGLLLDAAIEFADLKKYNGTPTDSSYTNAKIVGDIYNTIVMSKISSNRGTMKPPADFHNEWFNSQSIDILPVAGVYYKYNKFSESNNDQFLIKSKSSENRTANVSTRTLTITSDKTVKDLYVNGVWQNPYEIEKVFAMAPIANSHNKLKFKVTFPEELFQSNYANEISKLEVKFSDNENFKTVNAEQPMLVSYPAIGEYTWTYKLTLTNGQILYSKNKFSITDDLGKYVLDENNDTTSRTMYRYKRIQLENFQYFIPFPPMVVNRPKLTLYIKYRTGQNKIK
;
A
#
# COMPACT_ATOMS: atom_id res chain seq x y z
N MET A 1 -1.14 -16.39 -0.81
CA MET A 1 0.25 -16.80 -0.55
C MET A 1 0.65 -17.94 -1.49
N LYS A 2 1.05 -17.60 -2.72
CA LYS A 2 1.61 -18.54 -3.71
C LYS A 2 2.64 -17.81 -4.58
N THR A 3 3.67 -17.25 -3.95
CA THR A 3 4.89 -16.82 -4.63
C THR A 3 5.75 -18.06 -4.84
N LYS A 4 5.32 -18.92 -5.77
CA LYS A 4 5.87 -20.28 -5.92
C LYS A 4 7.33 -20.28 -6.40
N LEU A 5 7.81 -19.19 -7.01
CA LEU A 5 9.21 -19.02 -7.38
C LEU A 5 10.14 -18.95 -6.16
N PHE A 6 9.68 -18.33 -5.06
CA PHE A 6 10.42 -18.30 -3.79
C PHE A 6 10.53 -19.67 -3.12
N ILE A 7 9.62 -20.61 -3.38
CA ILE A 7 9.72 -21.97 -2.82
C ILE A 7 10.82 -22.76 -3.55
N ALA A 8 10.91 -22.62 -4.88
CA ALA A 8 11.98 -23.23 -5.67
C ALA A 8 13.37 -22.60 -5.35
N LEU A 9 13.41 -21.30 -5.05
CA LEU A 9 14.64 -20.61 -4.64
C LEU A 9 14.99 -20.87 -3.16
N GLY A 10 14.00 -20.98 -2.27
CA GLY A 10 14.17 -21.23 -0.84
C GLY A 10 14.78 -22.60 -0.53
N ILE A 11 14.46 -23.62 -1.34
CA ILE A 11 15.11 -24.95 -1.25
C ILE A 11 16.59 -24.87 -1.67
N ALA A 12 16.99 -23.90 -2.51
CA ALA A 12 18.38 -23.70 -2.90
C ALA A 12 19.20 -22.88 -1.88
N ILE A 13 18.56 -22.22 -0.91
CA ILE A 13 19.23 -21.36 0.10
C ILE A 13 19.51 -22.14 1.40
N SER A 14 18.87 -23.30 1.65
CA SER A 14 18.94 -24.01 2.93
C SER A 14 20.16 -24.93 3.15
N THR A 15 21.31 -24.67 2.52
CA THR A 15 22.55 -25.47 2.73
C THR A 15 23.74 -24.63 3.19
N VAL A 16 23.50 -23.69 4.10
CA VAL A 16 24.57 -23.14 4.94
C VAL A 16 24.34 -23.67 6.35
N SER A 17 24.93 -24.83 6.66
CA SER A 17 25.00 -25.34 8.02
C SER A 17 26.44 -25.30 8.53
N ASN A 18 26.51 -24.95 9.82
CA ASN A 18 27.60 -25.12 10.76
C ASN A 18 28.57 -23.95 10.95
N ALA A 19 28.08 -22.90 11.62
CA ALA A 19 28.85 -22.27 12.69
C ALA A 19 28.14 -22.55 14.03
N GLN A 20 28.93 -22.97 15.01
CA GLN A 20 28.48 -23.57 16.26
C GLN A 20 27.58 -22.63 17.10
N VAL A 21 26.45 -23.17 17.56
CA VAL A 21 25.62 -22.54 18.59
C VAL A 21 26.14 -22.99 19.95
N ARG A 22 26.80 -22.08 20.67
CA ARG A 22 26.84 -22.10 22.14
C ARG A 22 26.49 -20.71 22.65
N ASP A 23 25.77 -20.72 23.76
CA ASP A 23 25.38 -19.61 24.64
C ASP A 23 24.17 -18.78 24.23
N VAL A 24 23.01 -19.29 24.66
CA VAL A 24 21.75 -18.56 24.82
C VAL A 24 21.81 -17.83 26.16
N TYR A 25 21.40 -16.55 26.16
CA TYR A 25 21.28 -15.62 27.29
C TYR A 25 22.57 -14.90 27.73
N SER A 26 23.02 -13.93 26.94
CA SER A 26 23.57 -12.69 27.51
C SER A 26 22.93 -11.48 26.84
N THR A 27 22.31 -10.61 27.65
CA THR A 27 21.86 -9.29 27.22
C THR A 27 23.07 -8.38 27.08
N ARG A 28 23.85 -8.57 26.00
CA ARG A 28 24.76 -7.54 25.50
C ARG A 28 23.96 -6.66 24.55
N SER A 29 23.89 -5.37 24.85
CA SER A 29 23.54 -4.35 23.88
C SER A 29 24.53 -4.44 22.72
N LEU A 30 24.11 -5.08 21.63
CA LEU A 30 24.82 -5.01 20.36
C LEU A 30 24.70 -3.57 19.88
N SER A 31 25.80 -2.82 19.97
CA SER A 31 25.94 -1.56 19.25
C SER A 31 25.66 -1.84 17.77
N LEU A 32 24.68 -1.14 17.19
CA LEU A 32 24.48 -1.16 15.75
C LEU A 32 25.80 -0.76 15.09
N PRO A 33 26.30 -1.50 14.08
CA PRO A 33 27.52 -1.14 13.38
C PRO A 33 27.43 0.30 12.90
N GLN A 34 28.46 1.09 13.19
CA GLN A 34 28.51 2.52 12.89
C GLN A 34 28.49 2.82 11.37
N GLU A 35 28.62 1.78 10.54
CA GLU A 35 28.29 1.80 9.13
C GLU A 35 27.65 0.45 8.79
N ALA A 36 26.32 0.37 8.82
CA ALA A 36 25.65 -0.69 8.09
C ALA A 36 25.91 -0.42 6.60
N VAL A 37 26.89 -1.10 6.03
CA VAL A 37 27.00 -1.21 4.57
C VAL A 37 25.67 -1.79 4.12
N VAL A 38 24.88 -0.98 3.43
CA VAL A 38 23.66 -1.44 2.76
C VAL A 38 24.16 -2.38 1.67
N GLU A 39 24.25 -3.68 1.98
CA GLU A 39 24.41 -4.67 0.92
C GLU A 39 23.25 -4.47 -0.06
N GLU A 40 23.59 -4.30 -1.35
CA GLU A 40 22.62 -4.30 -2.42
C GLU A 40 21.59 -5.41 -2.15
N ASN A 41 20.30 -5.05 -2.17
CA ASN A 41 19.18 -5.94 -1.91
C ASN A 41 19.49 -7.37 -2.40
N THR A 42 19.82 -8.29 -1.48
CA THR A 42 20.39 -9.60 -1.83
C THR A 42 19.47 -10.45 -2.69
N ILE A 43 18.17 -10.13 -2.68
CA ILE A 43 17.15 -10.71 -3.56
C ILE A 43 17.37 -10.28 -5.02
N GLN A 44 17.78 -9.02 -5.26
CA GLN A 44 18.02 -8.50 -6.60
C GLN A 44 19.26 -9.10 -7.27
N ASN A 45 20.24 -9.62 -6.49
CA ASN A 45 21.41 -10.30 -7.02
C ASN A 45 21.06 -11.53 -7.86
N VAL A 46 19.95 -12.20 -7.55
CA VAL A 46 19.42 -13.31 -8.35
C VAL A 46 19.10 -12.86 -9.78
N PHE A 47 18.71 -11.60 -9.95
CA PHE A 47 18.27 -11.02 -11.23
C PHE A 47 19.35 -10.18 -11.91
N ARG A 48 20.60 -10.22 -11.44
CA ARG A 48 21.70 -9.40 -11.98
C ARG A 48 21.99 -9.63 -13.46
N ASN A 49 21.68 -10.81 -13.98
CA ASN A 49 21.95 -11.23 -15.35
C ASN A 49 20.76 -11.06 -16.30
N LEU A 50 19.65 -10.46 -15.85
CA LEU A 50 18.54 -10.08 -16.73
C LEU A 50 18.92 -8.86 -17.57
N ASP A 51 18.46 -8.83 -18.82
CA ASP A 51 18.48 -7.61 -19.64
C ASP A 51 17.38 -6.65 -19.16
N LYS A 52 17.76 -5.79 -18.21
CA LYS A 52 16.86 -4.79 -17.60
C LYS A 52 16.25 -3.81 -18.60
N SER A 53 16.83 -3.67 -19.81
CA SER A 53 16.26 -2.85 -20.88
C SER A 53 14.97 -3.44 -21.47
N LYS A 54 14.74 -4.75 -21.30
CA LYS A 54 13.54 -5.45 -21.75
C LYS A 54 12.38 -5.40 -20.75
N ILE A 55 12.62 -4.92 -19.54
CA ILE A 55 11.61 -4.76 -18.49
C ILE A 55 10.93 -3.41 -18.70
N GLN A 56 9.93 -3.38 -19.58
CA GLN A 56 9.29 -2.15 -20.08
C GLN A 56 8.85 -1.19 -18.97
N THR A 57 8.33 -1.70 -17.86
CA THR A 57 7.79 -0.90 -16.76
C THR A 57 8.86 -0.42 -15.76
N GLY A 58 10.07 -1.00 -15.83
CA GLY A 58 11.14 -0.85 -14.85
C GLY A 58 10.90 -1.52 -13.49
N LEU A 59 9.75 -2.17 -13.34
CA LEU A 59 9.30 -2.88 -12.15
C LEU A 59 9.16 -4.38 -12.48
N LEU A 60 9.74 -5.25 -11.66
CA LEU A 60 9.61 -6.71 -11.78
C LEU A 60 9.10 -7.27 -10.45
N LEU A 61 7.84 -7.74 -10.43
CA LEU A 61 7.21 -8.26 -9.21
C LEU A 61 7.98 -9.46 -8.65
N ASP A 62 8.52 -10.34 -9.51
CA ASP A 62 9.31 -11.50 -9.10
C ASP A 62 10.61 -11.14 -8.38
N ALA A 63 11.08 -9.88 -8.52
CA ALA A 63 12.22 -9.33 -7.79
C ALA A 63 11.84 -8.60 -6.49
N ALA A 64 10.58 -8.72 -6.06
CA ALA A 64 10.07 -8.12 -4.83
C ALA A 64 9.62 -9.17 -3.81
N ILE A 65 9.60 -8.75 -2.55
CA ILE A 65 8.75 -9.37 -1.54
C ILE A 65 7.35 -8.76 -1.69
N GLU A 66 6.36 -9.61 -1.89
CA GLU A 66 4.96 -9.21 -2.04
C GLU A 66 4.30 -9.08 -0.66
N PHE A 67 4.07 -7.84 -0.21
CA PHE A 67 3.40 -7.54 1.07
C PHE A 67 1.86 -7.59 0.93
N ALA A 68 1.35 -7.43 -0.28
CA ALA A 68 -0.06 -7.59 -0.64
C ALA A 68 -0.18 -8.25 -2.02
N ASP A 69 -1.15 -9.16 -2.17
CA ASP A 69 -1.42 -9.87 -3.43
C ASP A 69 -1.92 -8.90 -4.51
N LEU A 70 -1.02 -8.42 -5.38
CA LEU A 70 -1.30 -7.34 -6.32
C LEU A 70 -2.39 -7.74 -7.33
N LYS A 71 -2.51 -9.04 -7.64
CA LYS A 71 -3.52 -9.56 -8.57
C LYS A 71 -4.95 -9.29 -8.11
N LYS A 72 -5.18 -9.17 -6.79
CA LYS A 72 -6.51 -8.86 -6.23
C LYS A 72 -6.96 -7.43 -6.51
N TYR A 73 -6.04 -6.54 -6.82
CA TYR A 73 -6.27 -5.11 -6.96
C TYR A 73 -6.02 -4.64 -8.41
N ASN A 74 -6.34 -5.49 -9.39
CA ASN A 74 -6.08 -5.24 -10.82
C ASN A 74 -7.07 -4.29 -11.51
N GLY A 75 -7.97 -3.66 -10.75
CA GLY A 75 -9.05 -2.82 -11.27
C GLY A 75 -10.39 -3.52 -11.48
N THR A 76 -10.51 -4.81 -11.14
CA THR A 76 -11.78 -5.55 -11.16
C THR A 76 -12.09 -6.08 -9.74
N PRO A 77 -12.82 -5.31 -8.92
CA PRO A 77 -13.03 -5.65 -7.52
C PRO A 77 -13.75 -6.98 -7.32
N THR A 78 -13.29 -7.72 -6.31
CA THR A 78 -13.93 -8.93 -5.79
C THR A 78 -14.30 -8.70 -4.32
N ASP A 79 -14.95 -9.65 -3.67
CA ASP A 79 -15.25 -9.53 -2.24
C ASP A 79 -13.99 -9.56 -1.36
N SER A 80 -12.87 -10.03 -1.91
CA SER A 80 -11.58 -10.05 -1.23
C SER A 80 -10.68 -8.84 -1.53
N SER A 81 -11.14 -7.90 -2.36
CA SER A 81 -10.33 -6.76 -2.84
C SER A 81 -10.65 -5.45 -2.13
N TYR A 82 -11.22 -5.50 -0.91
CA TYR A 82 -11.41 -4.29 -0.11
C TYR A 82 -10.05 -3.73 0.32
N THR A 83 -9.86 -2.43 0.10
CA THR A 83 -8.65 -1.69 0.47
C THR A 83 -8.85 -0.99 1.82
N ASN A 84 -7.72 -0.65 2.44
CA ASN A 84 -7.60 0.27 3.56
C ASN A 84 -6.19 0.89 3.49
N ALA A 85 -5.87 1.82 4.39
CA ALA A 85 -4.57 2.49 4.38
C ALA A 85 -3.38 1.50 4.44
N LYS A 86 -3.49 0.43 5.23
CA LYS A 86 -2.46 -0.61 5.32
C LYS A 86 -2.27 -1.32 3.98
N ILE A 87 -3.35 -1.76 3.33
CA ILE A 87 -3.28 -2.45 2.05
C ILE A 87 -2.67 -1.55 0.95
N VAL A 88 -3.06 -0.27 0.89
CA VAL A 88 -2.45 0.68 -0.05
C VAL A 88 -0.95 0.84 0.22
N GLY A 89 -0.56 0.93 1.50
CA GLY A 89 0.85 0.96 1.91
C GLY A 89 1.62 -0.32 1.54
N ASP A 90 1.05 -1.50 1.79
CA ASP A 90 1.66 -2.80 1.45
C ASP A 90 1.82 -2.96 -0.08
N ILE A 91 0.84 -2.51 -0.86
CA ILE A 91 0.94 -2.44 -2.33
C ILE A 91 2.10 -1.52 -2.71
N TYR A 92 2.16 -0.30 -2.15
CA TYR A 92 3.23 0.65 -2.47
C TYR A 92 4.62 0.11 -2.13
N ASN A 93 4.78 -0.52 -0.95
CA ASN A 93 6.01 -1.18 -0.53
C ASN A 93 6.44 -2.26 -1.53
N THR A 94 5.49 -3.08 -1.98
CA THR A 94 5.74 -4.12 -3.00
C THR A 94 6.23 -3.51 -4.30
N ILE A 95 5.58 -2.44 -4.78
CA ILE A 95 5.96 -1.75 -6.02
C ILE A 95 7.35 -1.11 -5.89
N VAL A 96 7.67 -0.43 -4.78
CA VAL A 96 9.01 0.16 -4.57
C VAL A 96 10.09 -0.93 -4.54
N MET A 97 9.83 -2.05 -3.85
CA MET A 97 10.76 -3.19 -3.79
C MET A 97 10.96 -3.84 -5.18
N SER A 98 9.94 -3.83 -6.04
CA SER A 98 9.98 -4.40 -7.39
C SER A 98 10.83 -3.60 -8.38
N LYS A 99 11.29 -2.41 -8.01
CA LYS A 99 12.12 -1.57 -8.87
C LYS A 99 13.45 -2.27 -9.18
N ILE A 100 13.64 -2.58 -10.46
CA ILE A 100 14.84 -3.28 -10.95
C ILE A 100 15.62 -2.46 -11.99
N SER A 101 15.00 -1.42 -12.57
CA SER A 101 15.68 -0.47 -13.44
C SER A 101 15.35 0.98 -13.07
N SER A 102 16.23 1.90 -13.46
CA SER A 102 16.10 3.35 -13.24
C SER A 102 15.15 4.05 -14.22
N ASN A 103 14.61 3.33 -15.22
CA ASN A 103 14.07 3.95 -16.44
C ASN A 103 12.66 4.56 -16.34
N ARG A 104 11.96 4.51 -15.20
CA ARG A 104 10.59 5.04 -15.07
C ARG A 104 10.32 5.83 -13.79
N GLY A 105 11.12 6.87 -13.56
CA GLY A 105 10.87 7.89 -12.55
C GLY A 105 11.39 7.57 -11.15
N THR A 106 11.44 8.61 -10.32
CA THR A 106 11.76 8.53 -8.90
C THR A 106 10.49 8.16 -8.14
N MET A 107 10.53 7.03 -7.44
CA MET A 107 9.48 6.65 -6.48
C MET A 107 9.88 7.22 -5.13
N LYS A 108 8.91 7.76 -4.39
CA LYS A 108 9.15 8.23 -3.03
C LYS A 108 9.54 7.04 -2.15
N PRO A 109 10.45 7.22 -1.18
CA PRO A 109 10.63 6.25 -0.12
C PRO A 109 9.28 5.94 0.56
N PRO A 110 8.99 4.68 0.91
CA PRO A 110 7.70 4.34 1.51
C PRO A 110 7.38 5.08 2.82
N ALA A 111 8.40 5.37 3.62
CA ALA A 111 8.24 6.16 4.83
C ALA A 111 7.74 7.57 4.53
N ASP A 112 8.25 8.21 3.47
CA ASP A 112 7.84 9.55 3.07
C ASP A 112 6.39 9.55 2.58
N PHE A 113 6.02 8.59 1.73
CA PHE A 113 4.63 8.42 1.28
C PHE A 113 3.66 8.26 2.46
N HIS A 114 4.01 7.43 3.45
CA HIS A 114 3.16 7.23 4.63
C HIS A 114 3.08 8.48 5.51
N ASN A 115 4.21 9.17 5.72
CA ASN A 115 4.28 10.39 6.51
C ASN A 115 3.49 11.53 5.87
N GLU A 116 3.63 11.74 4.57
CA GLU A 116 2.85 12.72 3.80
C GLU A 116 1.36 12.43 3.94
N TRP A 117 0.94 11.18 3.70
CA TRP A 117 -0.48 10.81 3.80
C TRP A 117 -1.04 11.04 5.19
N PHE A 118 -0.25 10.69 6.20
CA PHE A 118 -0.60 10.96 7.58
C PHE A 118 -0.68 12.47 7.89
N ASN A 119 0.24 13.28 7.37
CA ASN A 119 0.30 14.71 7.64
C ASN A 119 -0.76 15.53 6.88
N SER A 120 -1.29 15.02 5.76
CA SER A 120 -2.35 15.69 4.99
C SER A 120 -3.73 15.64 5.67
N GLN A 121 -3.88 14.99 6.83
CA GLN A 121 -5.13 14.95 7.57
C GLN A 121 -5.30 16.17 8.47
N SER A 122 -6.53 16.67 8.58
CA SER A 122 -6.87 17.70 9.55
C SER A 122 -8.28 17.46 10.12
N ILE A 123 -8.73 18.33 11.03
CA ILE A 123 -10.04 18.14 11.65
C ILE A 123 -11.14 18.17 10.58
N ASP A 124 -11.99 17.14 10.58
CA ASP A 124 -13.07 16.94 9.61
C ASP A 124 -12.61 16.89 8.13
N ILE A 125 -11.32 16.73 7.85
CA ILE A 125 -10.78 16.55 6.49
C ILE A 125 -9.98 15.25 6.46
N LEU A 126 -10.48 14.31 5.66
CA LEU A 126 -9.89 12.99 5.50
C LEU A 126 -9.20 12.84 4.14
N PRO A 127 -7.86 12.72 4.09
CA PRO A 127 -7.14 12.54 2.84
C PRO A 127 -7.24 11.09 2.35
N VAL A 128 -7.47 10.96 1.04
CA VAL A 128 -7.39 9.70 0.30
C VAL A 128 -6.08 9.65 -0.46
N ALA A 129 -5.36 8.54 -0.33
CA ALA A 129 -4.20 8.24 -1.17
C ALA A 129 -4.52 7.09 -2.13
N GLY A 130 -3.71 6.95 -3.16
CA GLY A 130 -3.88 5.90 -4.13
C GLY A 130 -2.62 5.58 -4.92
N VAL A 131 -2.65 4.42 -5.56
CA VAL A 131 -1.59 3.92 -6.41
C VAL A 131 -2.20 3.39 -7.70
N TYR A 132 -1.59 3.72 -8.83
CA TYR A 132 -1.84 3.08 -10.11
C TYR A 132 -0.51 2.75 -10.78
N TYR A 133 -0.15 1.47 -10.83
CA TYR A 133 1.11 1.03 -11.43
C TYR A 133 0.87 -0.06 -12.44
N LYS A 134 1.67 -0.05 -13.51
CA LYS A 134 1.91 -1.25 -14.31
C LYS A 134 3.26 -1.84 -13.93
N TYR A 135 3.36 -3.16 -13.89
CA TYR A 135 4.57 -3.87 -13.53
C TYR A 135 4.76 -5.09 -14.43
N ASN A 136 6.01 -5.47 -14.65
CA ASN A 136 6.33 -6.74 -15.28
C ASN A 136 6.29 -7.86 -14.23
N LYS A 137 5.93 -9.06 -14.68
CA LYS A 137 6.16 -10.31 -13.96
C LYS A 137 6.60 -11.38 -14.94
N PHE A 138 7.24 -12.44 -14.48
CA PHE A 138 7.46 -13.61 -15.33
C PHE A 138 6.13 -14.28 -15.67
N SER A 139 6.07 -14.83 -16.89
CA SER A 139 4.90 -15.56 -17.35
C SER A 139 4.56 -16.73 -16.43
N GLU A 140 3.28 -17.06 -16.29
CA GLU A 140 2.87 -18.19 -15.44
C GLU A 140 3.48 -19.52 -15.91
N SER A 141 3.67 -19.67 -17.23
CA SER A 141 4.35 -20.82 -17.84
C SER A 141 5.79 -21.01 -17.34
N ASN A 142 6.53 -19.93 -17.09
CA ASN A 142 7.87 -20.02 -16.51
C ASN A 142 7.83 -20.50 -15.07
N ASN A 143 6.90 -19.95 -14.28
CA ASN A 143 6.73 -20.32 -12.89
C ASN A 143 6.42 -21.82 -12.72
N ASP A 144 5.54 -22.36 -13.55
CA ASP A 144 5.20 -23.79 -13.51
C ASP A 144 6.37 -24.67 -13.95
N GLN A 145 7.11 -24.29 -14.99
CA GLN A 145 8.28 -25.06 -15.43
C GLN A 145 9.41 -25.07 -14.40
N PHE A 146 9.67 -23.94 -13.72
CA PHE A 146 10.68 -23.91 -12.67
C PHE A 146 10.31 -24.77 -11.47
N LEU A 147 9.02 -24.86 -11.11
CA LEU A 147 8.54 -25.76 -10.06
C LEU A 147 8.72 -27.23 -10.41
N ILE A 148 8.36 -27.62 -11.63
CA ILE A 148 8.54 -29.00 -12.10
C ILE A 148 10.02 -29.36 -12.09
N LYS A 149 10.86 -28.47 -12.63
CA LYS A 149 12.29 -28.74 -12.72
C LYS A 149 12.94 -28.72 -11.34
N SER A 150 12.61 -27.80 -10.43
CA SER A 150 13.24 -27.70 -9.10
C SER A 150 13.05 -28.92 -8.20
N LYS A 151 11.92 -29.64 -8.32
CA LYS A 151 11.66 -30.88 -7.56
C LYS A 151 12.59 -32.06 -7.88
N SER A 152 13.37 -31.95 -8.95
CA SER A 152 14.21 -33.04 -9.48
C SER A 152 15.71 -32.89 -9.17
N SER A 153 16.13 -31.99 -8.27
CA SER A 153 17.56 -31.70 -8.12
C SER A 153 18.00 -31.29 -6.71
N GLU A 154 18.41 -32.25 -5.91
CA GLU A 154 19.43 -32.02 -4.87
C GLU A 154 20.79 -31.87 -5.58
N ASN A 155 21.59 -30.85 -5.23
CA ASN A 155 22.93 -30.55 -5.79
C ASN A 155 23.00 -30.12 -7.27
N ARG A 156 22.55 -28.90 -7.60
CA ARG A 156 22.69 -28.35 -8.96
C ARG A 156 24.06 -27.71 -9.22
N THR A 157 24.79 -28.25 -10.19
CA THR A 157 25.95 -27.63 -10.85
C THR A 157 25.67 -27.19 -12.29
N ALA A 158 24.46 -27.41 -12.82
CA ALA A 158 24.09 -27.15 -14.21
C ALA A 158 22.94 -26.12 -14.35
N ASN A 159 22.91 -25.45 -15.51
CA ASN A 159 21.87 -24.49 -15.87
C ASN A 159 20.51 -25.19 -16.10
N VAL A 160 19.42 -24.52 -15.75
CA VAL A 160 18.04 -24.96 -15.97
C VAL A 160 17.27 -23.91 -16.75
N SER A 161 16.94 -24.25 -17.98
CA SER A 161 16.20 -23.37 -18.88
C SER A 161 14.72 -23.74 -18.96
N THR A 162 13.86 -22.73 -19.00
CA THR A 162 12.51 -22.80 -19.55
C THR A 162 12.55 -22.44 -21.04
N ARG A 163 11.41 -22.09 -21.63
CA ARG A 163 11.34 -21.56 -23.01
C ARG A 163 11.83 -20.12 -23.15
N THR A 164 11.93 -19.37 -22.05
CA THR A 164 12.20 -17.92 -22.12
C THR A 164 13.20 -17.44 -21.05
N LEU A 165 13.51 -18.26 -20.03
CA LEU A 165 14.47 -17.93 -18.98
C LEU A 165 15.45 -19.08 -18.74
N THR A 166 16.61 -18.75 -18.18
CA THR A 166 17.57 -19.72 -17.65
C THR A 166 17.95 -19.36 -16.22
N ILE A 167 17.78 -20.31 -15.30
CA ILE A 167 18.46 -20.29 -14.01
C ILE A 167 19.84 -20.90 -14.22
N THR A 168 20.89 -20.14 -13.93
CA THR A 168 22.26 -20.59 -14.09
C THR A 168 22.75 -21.39 -12.89
N SER A 169 23.89 -22.08 -13.04
CA SER A 169 24.52 -22.83 -11.95
C SER A 169 24.93 -21.96 -10.75
N ASP A 170 25.23 -20.67 -10.97
CA ASP A 170 25.49 -19.67 -9.91
C ASP A 170 24.21 -19.09 -9.28
N LYS A 171 23.05 -19.72 -9.52
CA LYS A 171 21.72 -19.37 -8.98
C LYS A 171 21.22 -17.99 -9.40
N THR A 172 21.66 -17.48 -10.54
CA THR A 172 21.10 -16.26 -11.13
C THR A 172 20.11 -16.58 -12.26
N VAL A 173 19.32 -15.59 -12.65
CA VAL A 173 18.35 -15.68 -13.74
C VAL A 173 18.81 -14.79 -14.89
N LYS A 174 18.76 -15.34 -16.11
CA LYS A 174 19.01 -14.59 -17.34
C LYS A 174 17.95 -14.88 -18.40
N ASP A 175 17.77 -13.94 -19.30
CA ASP A 175 16.94 -14.09 -20.50
C ASP A 175 17.47 -15.20 -21.42
N LEU A 176 16.56 -15.92 -22.10
CA LEU A 176 16.93 -16.91 -23.11
C LEU A 176 16.93 -16.30 -24.51
N TYR A 177 17.92 -16.69 -25.31
CA TYR A 177 18.01 -16.37 -26.73
C TYR A 177 18.07 -17.67 -27.53
N VAL A 178 17.19 -17.80 -28.52
CA VAL A 178 17.17 -18.95 -29.45
C VAL A 178 17.61 -18.43 -30.81
N ASN A 179 18.72 -18.95 -31.33
CA ASN A 179 19.34 -18.47 -32.58
C ASN A 179 19.59 -16.94 -32.58
N GLY A 180 20.00 -16.40 -31.43
CA GLY A 180 20.23 -14.95 -31.25
C GLY A 180 18.95 -14.12 -31.06
N VAL A 181 17.76 -14.73 -31.11
CA VAL A 181 16.48 -14.03 -30.92
C VAL A 181 16.05 -14.12 -29.46
N TRP A 182 15.88 -12.95 -28.81
CA TRP A 182 15.37 -12.85 -27.44
C TRP A 182 13.98 -13.45 -27.31
N GLN A 183 13.77 -14.24 -26.26
CA GLN A 183 12.50 -14.88 -25.96
C GLN A 183 11.84 -14.15 -24.79
N ASN A 184 10.76 -13.40 -25.04
CA ASN A 184 10.11 -12.58 -24.01
C ASN A 184 9.56 -13.42 -22.85
N PRO A 185 10.10 -13.29 -21.61
CA PRO A 185 9.60 -14.01 -20.45
C PRO A 185 8.55 -13.23 -19.66
N TYR A 186 8.26 -11.98 -20.03
CA TYR A 186 7.50 -11.05 -19.20
C TYR A 186 6.05 -10.88 -19.65
N GLU A 187 5.15 -10.85 -18.67
CA GLU A 187 3.79 -10.32 -18.78
C GLU A 187 3.75 -8.93 -18.13
N ILE A 188 2.85 -8.06 -18.59
CA ILE A 188 2.59 -6.76 -17.96
C ILE A 188 1.23 -6.82 -17.28
N GLU A 189 1.23 -6.59 -15.98
CA GLU A 189 0.04 -6.49 -15.16
C GLU A 189 -0.12 -5.05 -14.65
N LYS A 190 -1.24 -4.81 -13.98
CA LYS A 190 -1.56 -3.53 -13.35
C LYS A 190 -2.12 -3.71 -11.95
N VAL A 191 -1.96 -2.67 -11.14
CA VAL A 191 -2.58 -2.52 -9.83
C VAL A 191 -3.21 -1.14 -9.73
N PHE A 192 -4.42 -1.07 -9.21
CA PHE A 192 -5.12 0.16 -8.84
C PHE A 192 -5.76 -0.03 -7.46
N ALA A 193 -5.34 0.79 -6.50
CA ALA A 193 -5.86 0.76 -5.16
C ALA A 193 -5.92 2.17 -4.58
N MET A 194 -7.00 2.48 -3.87
CA MET A 194 -7.18 3.74 -3.16
C MET A 194 -7.85 3.47 -1.82
N ALA A 195 -7.55 4.30 -0.83
CA ALA A 195 -8.22 4.28 0.46
C ALA A 195 -8.07 5.64 1.16
N PRO A 196 -8.93 5.96 2.15
CA PRO A 196 -8.67 7.02 3.11
C PRO A 196 -7.64 6.60 4.17
N ILE A 197 -6.98 7.58 4.81
CA ILE A 197 -5.99 7.33 5.87
C ILE A 197 -6.60 6.61 7.09
N ALA A 198 -7.90 6.83 7.34
CA ALA A 198 -8.68 6.14 8.36
C ALA A 198 -9.91 5.49 7.71
N ASN A 199 -10.33 4.34 8.21
CA ASN A 199 -11.51 3.61 7.71
C ASN A 199 -12.81 3.96 8.45
N SER A 200 -12.79 4.99 9.29
CA SER A 200 -13.97 5.41 10.03
C SER A 200 -13.98 6.91 10.32
N HIS A 201 -15.18 7.42 10.59
CA HIS A 201 -15.41 8.77 11.06
C HIS A 201 -16.50 8.76 12.15
N ASN A 202 -16.50 9.77 13.01
CA ASN A 202 -17.45 9.90 14.14
C ASN A 202 -18.46 11.04 13.93
N LYS A 203 -18.58 11.56 12.71
CA LYS A 203 -19.58 12.56 12.30
C LYS A 203 -20.25 12.10 11.02
N LEU A 204 -21.54 12.42 10.88
CA LEU A 204 -22.30 12.19 9.67
C LEU A 204 -21.88 13.11 8.51
N LYS A 205 -21.27 14.26 8.82
CA LYS A 205 -20.79 15.24 7.83
C LYS A 205 -19.31 15.53 8.06
N PHE A 206 -18.52 15.41 7.00
CA PHE A 206 -17.09 15.71 6.99
C PHE A 206 -16.62 15.92 5.55
N LYS A 207 -15.38 16.34 5.36
CA LYS A 207 -14.76 16.57 4.05
C LYS A 207 -13.76 15.47 3.74
N VAL A 208 -13.64 15.16 2.46
CA VAL A 208 -12.64 14.25 1.91
C VAL A 208 -11.81 14.99 0.88
N THR A 209 -10.49 14.84 0.93
CA THR A 209 -9.57 15.44 -0.05
C THR A 209 -8.78 14.36 -0.77
N PHE A 210 -8.32 14.68 -1.97
CA PHE A 210 -7.48 13.83 -2.81
C PHE A 210 -6.23 14.61 -3.17
N PRO A 211 -5.21 14.61 -2.29
CA PRO A 211 -3.98 15.34 -2.57
C PRO A 211 -3.24 14.72 -3.77
N GLU A 212 -2.76 15.55 -4.69
CA GLU A 212 -2.10 15.11 -5.91
C GLU A 212 -0.83 14.31 -5.59
N GLU A 213 -0.06 14.75 -4.60
CA GLU A 213 1.17 14.11 -4.17
C GLU A 213 0.97 12.72 -3.56
N LEU A 214 -0.27 12.39 -3.16
CA LEU A 214 -0.65 11.10 -2.58
C LEU A 214 -1.22 10.12 -3.60
N PHE A 215 -1.26 10.49 -4.88
CA PHE A 215 -1.60 9.58 -5.96
C PHE A 215 -0.37 9.19 -6.78
N GLN A 216 0.14 7.98 -6.56
CA GLN A 216 1.43 7.54 -7.10
C GLN A 216 1.24 6.68 -8.36
N SER A 217 2.00 6.94 -9.43
CA SER A 217 1.93 6.17 -10.68
C SER A 217 3.20 6.22 -11.53
N ASN A 218 3.50 5.13 -12.26
CA ASN A 218 4.49 5.10 -13.35
C ASN A 218 3.87 5.23 -14.76
N TYR A 219 2.56 5.47 -14.85
CA TYR A 219 1.80 5.67 -16.10
C TYR A 219 0.74 6.77 -15.92
N ALA A 220 1.10 7.87 -15.25
CA ALA A 220 0.19 9.00 -15.01
C ALA A 220 -0.37 9.59 -16.31
N ASN A 221 0.41 9.56 -17.39
CA ASN A 221 0.00 10.02 -18.71
C ASN A 221 -1.09 9.16 -19.39
N GLU A 222 -1.37 7.97 -18.87
CA GLU A 222 -2.49 7.15 -19.34
C GLU A 222 -3.78 7.42 -18.57
N ILE A 223 -3.76 8.25 -17.54
CA ILE A 223 -4.91 8.51 -16.68
C ILE A 223 -5.71 9.67 -17.28
N SER A 224 -6.99 9.42 -17.58
CA SER A 224 -7.90 10.43 -18.11
C SER A 224 -8.73 11.08 -17.01
N LYS A 225 -9.28 10.28 -16.07
CA LYS A 225 -10.19 10.79 -15.05
C LYS A 225 -10.22 9.89 -13.82
N LEU A 226 -10.36 10.51 -12.64
CA LEU A 226 -10.66 9.84 -11.38
C LEU A 226 -12.04 10.27 -10.88
N GLU A 227 -12.85 9.31 -10.46
CA GLU A 227 -14.18 9.53 -9.89
C GLU A 227 -14.36 8.70 -8.61
N VAL A 228 -15.24 9.16 -7.72
CA VAL A 228 -15.56 8.48 -6.46
C VAL A 228 -17.05 8.51 -6.18
N LYS A 229 -17.56 7.45 -5.56
CA LYS A 229 -18.85 7.47 -4.84
C LYS A 229 -18.62 6.99 -3.41
N PHE A 230 -19.25 7.67 -2.44
CA PHE A 230 -19.05 7.43 -1.01
C PHE A 230 -20.11 6.49 -0.40
N SER A 231 -21.03 5.98 -1.21
CA SER A 231 -22.03 4.98 -0.87
C SER A 231 -22.48 4.24 -2.14
N ASP A 232 -23.04 3.05 -2.00
CA ASP A 232 -23.50 2.25 -3.14
C ASP A 232 -24.66 2.91 -3.89
N ASN A 233 -25.47 3.70 -3.17
CA ASN A 233 -26.65 4.42 -3.69
C ASN A 233 -26.34 5.82 -4.24
N GLU A 234 -25.06 6.24 -4.30
CA GLU A 234 -24.66 7.52 -4.87
C GLU A 234 -24.14 7.39 -6.30
N ASN A 235 -24.31 8.45 -7.08
CA ASN A 235 -23.64 8.60 -8.37
C ASN A 235 -22.15 8.91 -8.17
N PHE A 236 -21.34 8.50 -9.15
CA PHE A 236 -19.94 8.88 -9.21
C PHE A 236 -19.80 10.40 -9.37
N LYS A 237 -18.89 10.98 -8.57
CA LYS A 237 -18.50 12.39 -8.61
C LYS A 237 -17.06 12.46 -9.11
N THR A 238 -16.76 13.39 -10.02
CA THR A 238 -15.39 13.64 -10.48
C THR A 238 -14.55 14.14 -9.32
N VAL A 239 -13.36 13.56 -9.15
CA VAL A 239 -12.35 14.03 -8.21
C VAL A 239 -11.57 15.16 -8.86
N ASN A 240 -11.63 16.34 -8.26
CA ASN A 240 -10.71 17.43 -8.55
C ASN A 240 -9.65 17.42 -7.45
N ALA A 241 -8.39 17.21 -7.82
CA ALA A 241 -7.30 17.16 -6.85
C ALA A 241 -7.27 18.42 -5.98
N GLU A 242 -6.84 18.26 -4.72
CA GLU A 242 -6.79 19.31 -3.68
C GLU A 242 -8.14 19.90 -3.23
N GLN A 243 -9.25 19.69 -3.95
CA GLN A 243 -10.54 20.28 -3.59
C GLN A 243 -11.30 19.40 -2.58
N PRO A 244 -11.64 19.91 -1.38
CA PRO A 244 -12.41 19.15 -0.41
C PRO A 244 -13.82 18.84 -0.91
N MET A 245 -14.19 17.56 -0.90
CA MET A 245 -15.53 17.07 -1.21
C MET A 245 -16.32 16.88 0.09
N LEU A 246 -17.49 17.51 0.21
CA LEU A 246 -18.38 17.27 1.34
C LEU A 246 -19.03 15.88 1.23
N VAL A 247 -18.86 15.07 2.27
CA VAL A 247 -19.50 13.77 2.44
C VAL A 247 -20.57 13.90 3.54
N SER A 248 -21.76 13.36 3.28
CA SER A 248 -22.89 13.42 4.21
C SER A 248 -23.62 12.09 4.23
N TYR A 249 -23.75 11.50 5.40
CA TYR A 249 -24.49 10.26 5.63
C TYR A 249 -25.79 10.52 6.39
N PRO A 250 -26.88 9.79 6.06
CA PRO A 250 -28.15 9.93 6.78
C PRO A 250 -28.16 9.24 8.14
N ALA A 251 -27.26 8.27 8.36
CA ALA A 251 -27.22 7.46 9.58
C ALA A 251 -25.81 6.94 9.87
N ILE A 252 -25.62 6.44 11.09
CA ILE A 252 -24.46 5.66 11.51
C ILE A 252 -24.52 4.30 10.79
N GLY A 253 -23.38 3.75 10.38
CA GLY A 253 -23.32 2.48 9.66
C GLY A 253 -22.06 2.27 8.85
N GLU A 254 -22.00 1.15 8.13
CA GLU A 254 -20.93 0.85 7.19
C GLU A 254 -21.35 1.22 5.76
N TYR A 255 -20.45 1.87 5.04
CA TYR A 255 -20.61 2.28 3.65
C TYR A 255 -19.47 1.72 2.79
N THR A 256 -19.76 1.49 1.51
CA THR A 256 -18.74 1.14 0.52
C THR A 256 -18.35 2.39 -0.25
N TRP A 257 -17.08 2.78 -0.17
CA TRP A 257 -16.51 3.78 -1.06
C TRP A 257 -15.99 3.07 -2.29
N THR A 258 -16.35 3.55 -3.47
CA THR A 258 -15.88 3.01 -4.75
C THR A 258 -15.19 4.11 -5.54
N TYR A 259 -13.96 3.84 -5.95
CA TYR A 259 -13.15 4.69 -6.81
C TYR A 259 -13.14 4.11 -8.22
N LYS A 260 -13.20 4.99 -9.21
CA LYS A 260 -13.23 4.63 -10.63
C LYS A 260 -12.16 5.45 -11.36
N LEU A 261 -11.18 4.76 -11.92
CA LEU A 261 -10.12 5.34 -12.75
C LEU A 261 -10.41 5.03 -14.21
N THR A 262 -10.56 6.07 -15.03
CA THR A 262 -10.70 5.95 -16.49
C THR A 262 -9.36 6.28 -17.12
N LEU A 263 -8.87 5.36 -17.95
CA LEU A 263 -7.64 5.52 -18.73
C LEU A 263 -7.93 6.18 -20.09
N THR A 264 -6.91 6.74 -20.73
CA THR A 264 -7.01 7.43 -22.03
C THR A 264 -7.46 6.51 -23.17
N ASN A 265 -7.26 5.20 -23.03
CA ASN A 265 -7.76 4.19 -23.97
C ASN A 265 -9.20 3.74 -23.69
N GLY A 266 -9.90 4.39 -22.75
CA GLY A 266 -11.27 4.05 -22.36
C GLY A 266 -11.41 2.89 -21.38
N GLN A 267 -10.31 2.22 -20.98
CA GLN A 267 -10.35 1.21 -19.93
C GLN A 267 -10.75 1.82 -18.59
N ILE A 268 -11.62 1.14 -17.86
CA ILE A 268 -12.06 1.54 -16.52
C ILE A 268 -11.54 0.54 -15.50
N LEU A 269 -10.94 1.06 -14.43
CA LEU A 269 -10.47 0.31 -13.27
C LEU A 269 -11.23 0.77 -12.03
N TYR A 270 -11.51 -0.16 -11.13
CA TYR A 270 -12.19 0.12 -9.86
C TYR A 270 -11.36 -0.34 -8.66
N SER A 271 -11.48 0.42 -7.57
CA SER A 271 -11.01 0.07 -6.22
C SER A 271 -12.13 0.34 -5.23
N LYS A 272 -12.24 -0.44 -4.15
CA LYS A 272 -13.28 -0.25 -3.13
C LYS A 272 -12.75 -0.42 -1.72
N ASN A 273 -13.25 0.35 -0.77
CA ASN A 273 -13.02 0.15 0.66
C ASN A 273 -14.34 0.17 1.44
N LYS A 274 -14.30 -0.44 2.63
CA LYS A 274 -15.33 -0.23 3.65
C LYS A 274 -15.01 1.01 4.47
N PHE A 275 -16.04 1.73 4.88
CA PHE A 275 -15.92 2.92 5.69
C PHE A 275 -17.04 2.98 6.73
N SER A 276 -16.69 3.13 8.01
CA SER A 276 -17.66 3.10 9.11
C SER A 276 -17.92 4.49 9.65
N ILE A 277 -19.18 4.92 9.68
CA ILE A 277 -19.62 6.01 10.53
C ILE A 277 -20.00 5.41 11.87
N THR A 278 -19.33 5.87 12.93
CA THR A 278 -19.39 5.25 14.27
C THR A 278 -20.21 6.05 15.26
N ASP A 279 -20.41 7.34 15.00
CA ASP A 279 -21.20 8.24 15.84
C ASP A 279 -21.68 9.44 15.00
N ASP A 280 -22.52 10.26 15.61
CA ASP A 280 -22.89 11.59 15.15
C ASP A 280 -22.45 12.63 16.18
N LEU A 281 -21.13 12.80 16.32
CA LEU A 281 -20.58 13.88 17.15
C LEU A 281 -20.81 15.26 16.53
N GLY A 282 -21.21 15.32 15.25
CA GLY A 282 -21.54 16.57 14.57
C GLY A 282 -22.62 17.35 15.31
N LYS A 283 -23.63 16.67 15.87
CA LYS A 283 -24.69 17.29 16.68
C LYS A 283 -24.22 17.97 17.97
N TYR A 284 -23.00 17.70 18.42
CA TYR A 284 -22.42 18.30 19.63
C TYR A 284 -21.44 19.44 19.33
N VAL A 285 -21.10 19.65 18.05
CA VAL A 285 -20.35 20.82 17.62
C VAL A 285 -21.37 21.94 17.42
N LEU A 286 -21.40 22.89 18.35
CA LEU A 286 -22.16 24.12 18.16
C LEU A 286 -21.52 24.86 16.98
N ASP A 287 -22.29 25.11 15.93
CA ASP A 287 -21.95 26.17 14.98
C ASP A 287 -21.91 27.47 15.77
N GLU A 288 -20.75 28.12 15.85
CA GLU A 288 -20.58 29.42 16.53
C GLU A 288 -21.49 30.52 15.92
N ASN A 289 -22.16 30.21 14.80
CA ASN A 289 -23.05 31.11 14.06
C ASN A 289 -24.57 30.81 14.23
N ASN A 290 -24.97 29.74 14.94
CA ASN A 290 -26.39 29.43 15.15
C ASN A 290 -26.77 29.55 16.63
N ASP A 291 -27.09 30.79 17.00
CA ASP A 291 -27.94 31.06 18.15
C ASP A 291 -29.37 30.63 17.79
N THR A 292 -29.81 29.45 18.26
CA THR A 292 -31.23 29.19 18.59
C THR A 292 -31.45 27.79 19.19
N THR A 293 -31.73 27.80 20.49
CA THR A 293 -32.84 27.07 21.14
C THR A 293 -33.21 25.67 20.63
N SER A 294 -32.51 24.63 21.09
CA SER A 294 -33.16 23.36 21.44
C SER A 294 -32.38 22.66 22.56
N ARG A 295 -32.91 22.80 23.78
CA ARG A 295 -32.33 22.27 25.00
C ARG A 295 -32.67 20.78 25.14
N THR A 296 -31.76 19.93 24.70
CA THR A 296 -31.40 18.69 25.42
C THR A 296 -29.89 18.51 25.33
N MET A 297 -29.16 19.49 25.90
CA MET A 297 -27.70 19.47 26.00
C MET A 297 -27.26 18.32 26.91
N TYR A 298 -26.82 17.21 26.33
CA TYR A 298 -25.69 16.50 26.94
C TYR A 298 -24.53 17.49 26.94
N ARG A 299 -24.14 17.98 28.13
CA ARG A 299 -22.99 18.87 28.24
C ARG A 299 -21.76 18.02 27.89
N TYR A 300 -21.11 18.32 26.78
CA TYR A 300 -19.77 17.86 26.48
C TYR A 300 -18.84 19.07 26.58
N LYS A 301 -17.63 18.88 27.11
CA LYS A 301 -16.56 19.88 27.02
C LYS A 301 -15.67 19.52 25.85
N ARG A 302 -15.51 20.45 24.90
CA ARG A 302 -14.44 20.40 23.90
C ARG A 302 -13.12 20.75 24.60
N ILE A 303 -12.15 19.86 24.55
CA ILE A 303 -10.77 20.12 24.97
C ILE A 303 -9.89 19.99 23.75
N GLN A 304 -9.06 21.00 23.50
CA GLN A 304 -7.99 20.90 22.54
C GLN A 304 -6.69 20.65 23.29
N LEU A 305 -6.01 19.55 22.94
CA LEU A 305 -4.63 19.32 23.38
C LEU A 305 -3.72 19.79 22.26
N GLU A 306 -2.75 20.63 22.60
CA GLU A 306 -1.69 21.01 21.67
C GLU A 306 -0.45 20.14 21.93
N ASN A 307 0.31 19.84 20.88
CA ASN A 307 1.58 19.11 20.95
C ASN A 307 1.50 17.74 21.66
N PHE A 308 0.48 16.93 21.33
CA PHE A 308 0.33 15.62 21.95
C PHE A 308 1.12 14.54 21.21
N GLN A 309 1.66 13.58 21.97
CA GLN A 309 2.34 12.40 21.46
C GLN A 309 1.46 11.17 21.67
N TYR A 310 1.39 10.31 20.66
CA TYR A 310 0.87 8.96 20.85
C TYR A 310 1.69 7.94 20.08
N PHE A 311 1.71 6.71 20.60
CA PHE A 311 2.50 5.61 20.07
C PHE A 311 1.64 4.75 19.15
N ILE A 312 2.09 4.57 17.90
CA ILE A 312 1.55 3.55 17.02
C ILE A 312 2.39 2.30 17.22
N PRO A 313 1.80 1.14 17.55
CA PRO A 313 2.59 -0.05 17.90
C PRO A 313 3.32 -0.66 16.69
N PHE A 314 2.79 -0.55 15.46
CA PHE A 314 3.42 -1.11 14.26
C PHE A 314 3.12 -0.31 12.97
N PRO A 315 4.15 0.24 12.28
CA PRO A 315 5.54 0.33 12.74
C PRO A 315 5.63 1.18 14.03
N PRO A 316 6.56 0.87 14.96
CA PRO A 316 6.73 1.63 16.19
C PRO A 316 7.20 3.04 15.84
N MET A 317 6.28 4.00 15.92
CA MET A 317 6.56 5.42 15.67
C MET A 317 5.89 6.27 16.74
N VAL A 318 6.65 7.23 17.28
CA VAL A 318 6.12 8.31 18.11
C VAL A 318 5.59 9.37 17.17
N VAL A 319 4.27 9.55 17.18
CA VAL A 319 3.62 10.56 16.36
C VAL A 319 3.43 11.84 17.18
N ASN A 320 4.11 12.90 16.77
CA ASN A 320 3.85 14.26 17.26
C ASN A 320 2.67 14.84 16.49
N ARG A 321 1.65 15.31 17.20
CA ARG A 321 0.49 15.96 16.60
C ARG A 321 0.37 17.38 17.12
N PRO A 322 0.08 18.36 16.24
CA PRO A 322 -0.09 19.74 16.69
C PRO A 322 -1.38 19.90 17.52
N LYS A 323 -2.45 19.14 17.22
CA LYS A 323 -3.77 19.30 17.89
C LYS A 323 -4.57 17.99 18.02
N LEU A 324 -5.03 17.64 19.23
CA LEU A 324 -6.10 16.65 19.49
C LEU A 324 -7.36 17.40 19.90
N THR A 325 -8.53 17.00 19.43
CA THR A 325 -9.80 17.47 20.01
C THR A 325 -10.50 16.31 20.73
N LEU A 326 -10.70 16.47 22.04
CA LEU A 326 -11.45 15.55 22.89
C LEU A 326 -12.84 16.14 23.18
N TYR A 327 -13.86 15.30 23.10
CA TYR A 327 -15.21 15.62 23.58
C TYR A 327 -15.47 14.82 24.85
N ILE A 328 -15.45 15.49 26.00
CA ILE A 328 -15.65 14.82 27.29
C ILE A 328 -17.08 15.02 27.74
N LYS A 329 -17.82 13.92 27.89
CA LYS A 329 -19.18 13.92 28.44
C LYS A 329 -19.15 14.27 29.93
N TYR A 330 -19.90 15.28 30.36
CA TYR A 330 -20.14 15.47 31.79
C TYR A 330 -21.04 14.36 32.33
N ARG A 331 -20.73 13.83 33.52
CA ARG A 331 -21.71 13.04 34.26
C ARG A 331 -22.92 13.92 34.61
N THR A 332 -24.09 13.33 34.68
CA THR A 332 -25.32 14.03 35.09
C THR A 332 -25.08 14.79 36.39
N GLY A 333 -25.31 16.12 36.37
CA GLY A 333 -25.09 17.01 37.53
C GLY A 333 -23.68 17.60 37.67
N GLN A 334 -22.71 17.25 36.83
CA GLN A 334 -21.38 17.88 36.84
C GLN A 334 -21.29 19.08 35.89
N ASN A 335 -20.70 20.18 36.39
CA ASN A 335 -20.46 21.41 35.62
C ASN A 335 -18.96 21.66 35.33
N LYS A 336 -18.06 20.82 35.88
CA LYS A 336 -16.60 20.90 35.72
C LYS A 336 -16.00 19.51 35.67
N ILE A 337 -14.95 19.34 34.86
CA ILE A 337 -14.10 18.14 34.82
C ILE A 337 -13.10 18.30 35.96
N LYS A 338 -13.03 17.31 36.85
CA LYS A 338 -12.06 17.30 37.96
C LYS A 338 -10.69 16.88 37.47
#